data_AF-A0A935Q6W7-F1
#
_entry.id   AF-A0A935Q6W7-F1
#
_cell.length_a   1.000
_cell.length_b   1.000
_cell.length_c   1.000
_cell.angle_alpha   90.00
_cell.angle_beta   90.00
_cell.angle_gamma   90.00
#
_symmetry.space_group_name_H-M   'P 1'
#
loop_
_entity.id
_entity.type
_entity.pdbx_description
1 polymer ?
#
loop_
_entity_poly.entity_id
_entity_poly.type
_entity_poly.pdbx_seq_one_letter_code
_entity_poly.pdbx_strand_id
1 'polypeptide(L)'
;MKQLNNILCDFINTFQLEHPTKGICFEAIVHLFTESLNIKVNSEIHIITINGKGLDVLYILNPELGEDFQTMFVIEDYEVSFNHKHGLKLKGSSAEWGSFILVIQPIGKNCTEPTYQELNAKAFN
;
A
#
# COMPACT_ATOMS: atom_id res chain seq x y z
N MET A 1 11.41 13.86 -14.30
CA MET A 1 10.91 12.73 -13.49
C MET A 1 10.58 13.27 -12.12
N LYS A 2 9.31 13.32 -11.71
CA LYS A 2 8.99 13.65 -10.31
C LYS A 2 9.39 12.43 -9.47
N GLN A 3 10.15 12.70 -8.43
CA GLN A 3 10.71 11.73 -7.51
C GLN A 3 9.57 11.06 -6.75
N LEU A 4 9.59 9.73 -6.65
CA LEU A 4 8.82 8.99 -5.65
C LEU A 4 8.95 9.70 -4.29
N ASN A 5 7.90 9.67 -3.46
CA ASN A 5 8.02 10.15 -2.08
C ASN A 5 9.28 9.53 -1.43
N ASN A 6 10.21 10.36 -0.93
CA ASN A 6 11.49 9.88 -0.40
C ASN A 6 11.32 8.80 0.67
N ILE A 7 10.27 8.90 1.49
CA ILE A 7 9.95 7.92 2.53
C ILE A 7 9.54 6.57 1.92
N LEU A 8 8.78 6.60 0.82
CA LEU A 8 8.38 5.42 0.08
C LEU A 8 9.58 4.78 -0.62
N CYS A 9 10.44 5.59 -1.24
CA CYS A 9 11.73 5.15 -1.78
C CYS A 9 12.58 4.44 -0.72
N ASP A 10 12.74 5.05 0.45
CA ASP A 10 13.53 4.48 1.55
C ASP A 10 12.94 3.16 2.03
N PHE A 11 11.62 3.06 2.13
CA PHE A 11 10.92 1.83 2.47
C PHE A 11 11.17 0.72 1.44
N ILE A 12 10.96 1.02 0.15
CA ILE A 12 11.16 0.08 -0.96
C ILE A 12 12.61 -0.41 -1.02
N ASN A 13 13.57 0.50 -0.89
CA ASN A 13 15.00 0.20 -0.96
C ASN A 13 15.46 -0.60 0.27
N THR A 14 15.00 -0.24 1.47
CA THR A 14 15.39 -0.92 2.71
C THR A 14 15.00 -2.39 2.69
N PHE A 15 13.82 -2.71 2.16
CA PHE A 15 13.35 -4.08 2.07
C PHE A 15 13.56 -4.72 0.68
N GLN A 16 14.15 -3.98 -0.27
CA GLN A 16 14.42 -4.41 -1.65
C GLN A 16 13.16 -5.01 -2.30
N LEU A 17 12.07 -4.24 -2.30
CA LEU A 17 10.72 -4.66 -2.72
C LEU A 17 10.47 -4.51 -4.21
N GLU A 18 11.37 -3.83 -4.92
CA GLU A 18 11.27 -3.66 -6.37
C GLU A 18 11.72 -4.94 -7.08
N HIS A 19 10.84 -5.49 -7.90
CA HIS A 19 11.13 -6.60 -8.79
C HIS A 19 11.49 -6.09 -10.19
N PRO A 20 12.58 -6.56 -10.81
CA PRO A 20 13.09 -6.02 -12.08
C PRO A 20 12.11 -6.11 -13.25
N THR A 21 11.14 -7.02 -13.21
CA THR A 21 10.13 -7.21 -14.27
C THR A 21 8.68 -7.00 -13.83
N LYS A 22 8.42 -6.90 -12.51
CA LYS A 22 7.04 -6.88 -11.97
C LYS A 22 6.69 -5.57 -11.25
N GLY A 23 7.66 -4.64 -11.13
CA GLY A 23 7.47 -3.43 -10.33
C GLY A 23 7.54 -3.73 -8.83
N ILE A 24 6.89 -2.92 -8.01
CA ILE A 24 6.95 -3.01 -6.55
C ILE A 24 5.75 -3.81 -6.05
N CYS A 25 6.02 -5.03 -5.61
CA CYS A 25 5.00 -6.05 -5.33
C CYS A 25 5.51 -7.01 -4.24
N PHE A 26 4.77 -7.17 -3.15
CA PHE A 26 5.27 -7.93 -1.99
C PHE A 26 4.15 -8.39 -1.03
N GLU A 27 4.41 -9.46 -0.28
CA GLU A 27 3.57 -9.89 0.84
C GLU A 27 3.85 -9.06 2.10
N ALA A 28 2.78 -8.61 2.75
CA ALA A 28 2.86 -7.83 3.97
C ALA A 28 1.83 -8.24 5.01
N ILE A 29 2.14 -7.97 6.28
CA ILE A 29 1.13 -7.84 7.33
C ILE A 29 0.64 -6.39 7.30
N VAL A 30 -0.66 -6.23 7.10
CA VAL A 30 -1.37 -4.96 7.16
C VAL A 30 -2.07 -4.86 8.50
N HIS A 31 -1.80 -3.76 9.20
CA HIS A 31 -2.53 -3.37 10.39
C HIS A 31 -3.34 -2.11 10.12
N LEU A 32 -4.64 -2.16 10.34
CA LEU A 32 -5.49 -0.96 10.36
C LEU A 32 -5.95 -0.71 11.79
N PHE A 33 -5.66 0.47 12.30
CA PHE A 33 -6.13 0.96 13.59
C PHE A 33 -7.07 2.14 13.36
N THR A 34 -8.27 2.04 13.91
CA THR A 34 -9.29 3.11 13.93
C THR A 34 -9.74 3.29 15.39
N GLU A 35 -10.65 4.22 15.66
CA GLU A 35 -11.20 4.38 17.01
C GLU A 35 -11.99 3.14 17.48
N SER A 36 -12.65 2.43 16.57
CA SER A 36 -13.57 1.33 16.90
C SER A 36 -13.10 -0.05 16.45
N LEU A 37 -12.07 -0.14 15.59
CA LEU A 37 -11.67 -1.35 14.92
C LEU A 37 -10.15 -1.46 14.78
N ASN A 38 -9.63 -2.65 15.09
CA ASN A 38 -8.25 -3.04 14.85
C ASN A 38 -8.22 -4.30 13.99
N ILE A 39 -7.77 -4.16 12.75
CA ILE A 39 -7.61 -5.28 11.81
C ILE A 39 -6.12 -5.61 11.70
N LYS A 40 -5.82 -6.90 11.66
CA LYS A 40 -4.51 -7.43 11.26
C LYS A 40 -4.74 -8.50 10.21
N VAL A 41 -4.16 -8.33 9.03
CA VAL A 41 -4.35 -9.27 7.92
C VAL A 41 -3.07 -9.43 7.10
N ASN A 42 -2.84 -10.62 6.54
CA ASN A 42 -1.79 -10.84 5.56
C ASN A 42 -2.33 -10.46 4.17
N SER A 43 -1.61 -9.66 3.40
CA SER A 43 -2.08 -9.20 2.09
C SER A 43 -0.92 -9.00 1.14
N GLU A 44 -1.21 -9.17 -0.15
CA GLU A 44 -0.31 -8.74 -1.21
C GLU A 44 -0.46 -7.23 -1.43
N ILE A 45 0.67 -6.53 -1.51
CA ILE A 45 0.74 -5.08 -1.67
C ILE A 45 1.36 -4.76 -3.01
N HIS A 46 0.74 -3.81 -3.71
CA HIS A 46 1.24 -3.25 -4.97
C HIS A 46 1.46 -1.76 -4.82
N ILE A 47 2.61 -1.27 -5.27
CA ILE A 47 2.87 0.16 -5.35
C ILE A 47 3.08 0.51 -6.82
N ILE A 48 2.25 1.43 -7.33
CA ILE A 48 2.25 1.87 -8.72
C ILE A 48 2.44 3.37 -8.75
N THR A 49 3.42 3.83 -9.54
CA THR A 49 3.61 5.24 -9.83
C THR A 49 2.92 5.60 -11.16
N ILE A 50 1.93 6.47 -11.10
CA ILE A 50 1.24 7.01 -12.27
C ILE A 50 2.07 8.18 -12.82
N ASN A 51 3.03 7.85 -13.69
CA ASN A 51 4.03 8.78 -14.24
C ASN A 51 3.45 10.06 -14.87
N GLY A 52 2.22 10.03 -15.39
CA GLY A 52 1.55 11.21 -15.96
C GLY A 52 1.08 12.24 -14.93
N LYS A 53 0.91 11.83 -13.66
CA LYS A 53 0.47 12.69 -12.55
C LYS A 53 1.51 12.79 -11.42
N GLY A 54 2.50 11.90 -11.41
CA GLY A 54 3.47 11.79 -10.30
C GLY A 54 2.84 11.22 -9.02
N LEU A 55 1.76 10.46 -9.15
CA LEU A 55 1.03 9.90 -8.02
C LEU A 55 1.54 8.50 -7.72
N ASP A 56 1.96 8.27 -6.47
CA ASP A 56 2.22 6.94 -5.95
C ASP A 56 0.94 6.39 -5.33
N VAL A 57 0.49 5.24 -5.81
CA VAL A 57 -0.72 4.57 -5.35
C VAL A 57 -0.35 3.21 -4.77
N LEU A 58 -0.84 2.94 -3.56
CA LEU A 58 -0.68 1.67 -2.87
C LEU A 58 -2.00 0.90 -2.89
N TYR A 59 -1.94 -0.34 -3.37
CA TYR A 59 -3.07 -1.27 -3.35
C TYR A 59 -2.84 -2.38 -2.34
N ILE A 60 -3.90 -2.70 -1.58
CA ILE A 60 -3.97 -3.82 -0.66
C ILE A 60 -4.87 -4.87 -1.30
N LEU A 61 -4.28 -5.95 -1.79
CA LEU A 61 -4.99 -7.05 -2.42
C LEU A 61 -5.19 -8.15 -1.38
N ASN A 62 -6.35 -8.12 -0.72
CA ASN A 62 -6.81 -9.24 0.09
C ASN A 62 -8.32 -9.44 -0.11
N PRO A 63 -8.76 -10.61 -0.59
CA PRO A 63 -10.17 -10.93 -0.80
C PRO A 63 -10.98 -11.11 0.50
N GLU A 64 -10.32 -11.31 1.65
CA GLU A 64 -10.95 -11.41 2.97
C GLU A 64 -11.27 -10.04 3.57
N LEU A 65 -10.67 -8.96 3.04
CA LEU A 65 -11.10 -7.61 3.34
C LEU A 65 -12.42 -7.40 2.60
N GLY A 66 -13.51 -7.21 3.36
CA GLY A 66 -14.84 -7.01 2.81
C GLY A 66 -14.92 -5.82 1.86
N GLU A 67 -16.02 -5.72 1.11
CA GLU A 67 -16.23 -4.65 0.10
C GLU A 67 -16.13 -3.24 0.69
N ASP A 68 -16.44 -3.08 1.99
CA ASP A 68 -16.34 -1.82 2.73
C ASP A 68 -14.88 -1.44 3.09
N PHE A 69 -13.89 -2.24 2.70
CA PHE A 69 -12.49 -1.93 2.94
C PHE A 69 -11.89 -1.13 1.79
N GLN A 70 -11.51 0.14 2.03
CA GLN A 70 -10.68 0.90 1.09
C GLN A 70 -9.37 0.15 0.84
N THR A 71 -9.22 -0.38 -0.39
CA THR A 71 -8.03 -1.14 -0.80
C THR A 71 -7.02 -0.30 -1.57
N MET A 72 -7.35 0.93 -1.95
CA MET A 72 -6.49 1.84 -2.73
C MET A 72 -6.17 3.09 -1.92
N PHE A 73 -4.88 3.41 -1.79
CA PHE A 73 -4.36 4.55 -1.04
C PHE A 73 -3.45 5.41 -1.93
N VAL A 74 -3.86 6.64 -2.22
CA VAL A 74 -3.01 7.62 -2.90
C VAL A 74 -2.07 8.23 -1.86
N ILE A 75 -0.78 7.94 -1.95
CA ILE A 75 0.20 8.20 -0.88
C ILE A 75 0.29 9.69 -0.50
N GLU A 76 0.06 10.60 -1.45
CA GLU A 76 0.09 12.06 -1.22
C GLU A 76 -1.03 12.57 -0.29
N ASP A 77 -2.12 11.81 -0.15
CA ASP A 77 -3.28 12.20 0.68
C ASP A 77 -3.07 11.90 2.18
N TYR A 78 -1.93 11.31 2.54
CA TYR A 78 -1.67 10.77 3.88
C TYR A 78 -0.42 11.35 4.52
N GLU A 79 -0.39 11.38 5.86
CA GLU A 79 0.86 11.56 6.60
C GLU A 79 1.64 10.25 6.57
N VAL A 80 2.72 10.23 5.80
CA VAL A 80 3.53 9.03 5.57
C VAL A 80 4.79 9.08 6.43
N SER A 81 5.11 7.98 7.10
CA SER A 81 6.38 7.79 7.80
C SER A 81 6.87 6.35 7.65
N PHE A 82 8.18 6.16 7.71
CA PHE A 82 8.80 4.84 7.59
C PHE A 82 9.68 4.56 8.82
N ASN A 83 9.59 3.32 9.32
CA ASN A 83 10.48 2.81 10.34
C ASN A 83 10.95 1.40 9.97
N HIS A 84 12.26 1.15 10.00
CA HIS A 84 12.85 -0.14 9.64
C HIS A 84 12.32 -1.35 10.44
N LYS A 85 11.85 -1.14 11.69
CA LYS A 85 11.28 -2.22 12.52
C LYS A 85 9.77 -2.39 12.33
N HIS A 86 9.08 -1.32 11.98
CA HIS A 86 7.61 -1.29 12.00
C HIS A 86 6.99 -1.16 10.61
N GLY A 87 7.77 -0.95 9.55
CA GLY A 87 7.29 -0.82 8.18
C GLY A 87 6.85 0.60 7.81
N LEU A 88 6.07 0.69 6.74
CA LEU A 88 5.48 1.94 6.24
C LEU A 88 4.22 2.25 7.04
N LYS A 89 4.10 3.48 7.52
CA LYS A 89 2.95 3.99 8.27
C LYS A 89 2.27 5.10 7.49
N LEU A 90 0.96 4.98 7.29
CA LEU A 90 0.11 6.02 6.72
C LEU A 90 -0.90 6.42 7.80
N LYS A 91 -1.06 7.72 8.02
CA LYS A 91 -2.18 8.25 8.82
C LYS A 91 -3.07 9.09 7.94
N GLY A 92 -4.38 8.94 8.14
CA GLY A 92 -5.37 9.71 7.42
C GLY A 92 -6.71 9.69 8.10
N SER A 93 -7.71 10.19 7.36
CA SER A 93 -9.10 10.14 7.77
C SER A 93 -9.97 9.71 6.60
N SER A 94 -10.97 8.88 6.85
CA SER A 94 -12.02 8.56 5.88
C SER A 94 -13.40 8.84 6.49
N ALA A 95 -14.41 9.01 5.63
CA ALA A 95 -15.79 9.20 6.09
C ALA A 95 -16.32 7.98 6.85
N GLU A 96 -15.86 6.79 6.48
CA GLU A 96 -16.31 5.51 7.04
C GLU A 96 -15.62 5.15 8.35
N TRP A 97 -14.33 5.48 8.50
CA TRP A 97 -13.51 5.02 9.63
C TRP A 97 -13.07 6.13 10.57
N GLY A 98 -13.37 7.39 10.24
CA GLY A 98 -12.82 8.53 10.95
C GLY A 98 -11.30 8.56 10.82
N SER A 99 -10.61 8.96 11.89
CA SER A 99 -9.14 8.96 11.92
C SER A 99 -8.60 7.53 11.98
N PHE A 100 -7.64 7.22 11.12
CA PHE A 100 -7.05 5.88 11.06
C PHE A 100 -5.53 5.90 10.89
N ILE A 101 -4.92 4.77 11.28
CA ILE A 101 -3.52 4.47 11.08
C ILE A 101 -3.42 3.14 10.34
N LEU A 102 -2.78 3.15 9.19
CA LEU A 102 -2.42 1.97 8.43
C LEU A 102 -0.92 1.70 8.58
N VAL A 103 -0.56 0.47 8.91
CA VAL A 103 0.85 0.03 8.98
C VAL A 103 1.04 -1.18 8.07
N ILE A 104 2.06 -1.11 7.23
CA ILE A 104 2.38 -2.13 6.22
C ILE A 104 3.78 -2.67 6.51
N GLN A 105 3.83 -3.94 6.91
CA GLN A 105 5.06 -4.65 7.30
C GLN A 105 5.38 -5.74 6.28
N PRO A 106 6.40 -5.57 5.42
CA PRO A 106 6.81 -6.61 4.50
C PRO A 106 7.24 -7.87 5.26
N ILE A 107 6.72 -9.02 4.83
CA ILE A 107 7.10 -10.34 5.34
C ILE A 107 7.74 -11.23 4.27
N GLY A 108 7.55 -10.88 3.00
CA GLY A 108 8.11 -11.61 1.86
C GLY A 108 8.12 -10.74 0.61
N LYS A 109 8.95 -11.13 -0.36
CA LYS A 109 9.01 -10.49 -1.70
C LYS A 109 8.20 -11.25 -2.75
N ASN A 110 7.54 -12.32 -2.32
CA ASN A 110 6.70 -13.10 -3.20
C ASN A 110 5.44 -12.30 -3.46
N CYS A 111 5.02 -12.31 -4.71
CA CYS A 111 3.67 -11.97 -5.05
C CYS A 111 3.24 -12.85 -6.22
N THR A 112 1.99 -13.25 -6.17
CA THR A 112 1.30 -13.76 -7.35
C THR A 112 1.35 -12.66 -8.41
N GLU A 113 1.62 -12.99 -9.67
CA GLU A 113 1.46 -11.98 -10.72
C GLU A 113 0.00 -11.55 -10.72
N PRO A 114 -0.35 -10.29 -10.38
CA PRO A 114 -1.67 -9.82 -10.71
C PRO A 114 -1.70 -9.82 -12.22
N THR A 115 -2.75 -10.39 -12.78
CA THR A 115 -2.96 -10.14 -14.20
C THR A 115 -3.14 -8.64 -14.36
N TYR A 116 -2.48 -8.04 -15.36
CA TYR A 116 -2.59 -6.62 -15.70
C TYR A 116 -4.07 -6.13 -15.79
N GLN A 117 -5.00 -7.06 -15.96
CA GLN A 117 -6.45 -6.88 -15.92
C GLN A 117 -7.01 -6.55 -14.53
N GLU A 118 -6.50 -7.13 -13.43
CA GLU A 118 -6.98 -6.88 -12.07
C GLU A 118 -6.59 -5.48 -11.57
N LEU A 119 -5.37 -5.03 -11.91
CA LEU A 119 -4.90 -3.68 -11.60
C LEU A 119 -5.64 -2.61 -12.43
N ASN A 120 -5.91 -2.87 -13.71
CA ASN A 120 -6.71 -1.97 -14.55
C ASN A 120 -8.19 -1.94 -14.14
N ALA A 121 -8.77 -3.05 -13.72
CA ALA A 121 -10.18 -3.10 -13.30
C ALA A 121 -10.44 -2.28 -12.02
N LYS A 122 -9.43 -2.12 -11.14
CA LYS A 122 -9.53 -1.33 -9.90
C LYS A 122 -9.06 0.13 -10.04
N ALA A 123 -8.21 0.44 -11.01
CA ALA A 123 -7.74 1.81 -11.24
C ALA A 123 -8.73 2.69 -12.03
N PHE A 124 -9.72 2.06 -12.70
CA PHE A 124 -10.65 2.74 -13.62
C PHE A 124 -12.14 2.49 -13.34
N ASN A 125 -12.49 1.87 -12.21
CA ASN A 125 -13.84 1.87 -11.62
C ASN A 125 -13.81 2.59 -10.27
#